data_AF-A0A5P2CW39-F1
#
_entry.id   AF-A0A5P2CW39-F1
#
_cell.length_a   1.000
_cell.length_b   1.000
_cell.length_c   1.000
_cell.angle_alpha   90.00
_cell.angle_beta   90.00
_cell.angle_gamma   90.00
#
_symmetry.space_group_name_H-M   'P 1'
#
loop_
_entity.id
_entity.type
_entity.pdbx_description
1 polymer ?
#
loop_
_entity_poly.entity_id
_entity_poly.type
_entity_poly.pdbx_seq_one_letter_code
_entity_poly.pdbx_strand_id
1 'polypeptide(L)'
;MFDRQRLRHTMSTALGAVLILGVAPAHIPSAATAAEGPAPALTEGQKALQKAAETGQPVEVMGERSEFTTTYANPDGQSFRLDQSVVPVRTKDENGTWVTPDATLSVRGDGTVQPKAALADIRFSGGGAHADLVTIGRGTRTLSLRWPGVLPKPVLDGDSAVYAEVLPGVDLRMTATTQGYREVLVVKTPEAAKSPALKSVKFGLKANRLRVSGSKEGGSSRSTRTATASSPPRPR
;
A
#
# COMPACT_ATOMS: atom_id res chain seq x y z
N MET A 1 -47.99 45.89 45.35
CA MET A 1 -47.61 47.28 45.69
C MET A 1 -48.02 48.15 44.52
N PHE A 2 -49.14 48.88 44.72
CA PHE A 2 -49.78 49.92 43.88
C PHE A 2 -50.13 49.63 42.41
N ASP A 3 -51.10 50.27 41.75
CA ASP A 3 -52.42 50.87 42.03
C ASP A 3 -52.81 51.55 40.68
N ARG A 4 -54.12 51.71 40.44
CA ARG A 4 -54.77 52.72 39.58
C ARG A 4 -54.47 52.74 38.07
N GLN A 5 -55.49 52.48 37.24
CA GLN A 5 -56.56 53.39 36.80
C GLN A 5 -56.16 54.39 35.70
N ARG A 6 -56.98 54.34 34.64
CA ARG A 6 -57.61 55.45 33.88
C ARG A 6 -56.69 56.47 33.19
N LEU A 7 -56.73 56.53 31.86
CA LEU A 7 -57.67 57.26 30.99
C LEU A 7 -57.26 58.73 30.74
N ARG A 8 -57.06 59.04 29.45
CA ARG A 8 -57.18 60.35 28.75
C ARG A 8 -56.16 61.46 29.01
N HIS A 9 -55.60 61.97 27.91
CA HIS A 9 -55.65 63.37 27.41
C HIS A 9 -54.72 63.44 26.18
N THR A 10 -55.21 63.49 24.93
CA THR A 10 -55.60 64.66 24.08
C THR A 10 -54.47 65.63 23.71
N MET A 11 -54.47 66.00 22.41
CA MET A 11 -53.79 67.12 21.72
C MET A 11 -52.38 66.80 21.17
N SER A 12 -51.96 67.16 19.95
CA SER A 12 -52.53 67.99 18.89
C SER A 12 -51.71 67.83 17.60
N THR A 13 -52.34 68.07 16.43
CA THR A 13 -51.80 68.68 15.17
C THR A 13 -50.52 68.08 14.54
N ALA A 14 -50.60 67.35 13.43
CA ALA A 14 -50.72 67.82 12.03
C ALA A 14 -49.39 68.21 11.35
N LEU A 15 -48.91 67.36 10.42
CA LEU A 15 -48.44 67.78 9.09
C LEU A 15 -48.31 66.54 8.19
N GLY A 16 -48.83 66.63 6.97
CA GLY A 16 -48.95 65.51 6.05
C GLY A 16 -47.67 65.13 5.32
N ALA A 17 -47.63 63.88 4.88
CA ALA A 17 -46.96 63.42 3.67
C ALA A 17 -47.63 62.11 3.23
N VAL A 18 -48.38 62.16 2.14
CA VAL A 18 -48.91 60.98 1.45
C VAL A 18 -47.73 60.32 0.74
N LEU A 19 -47.31 59.15 1.21
CA LEU A 19 -46.33 58.30 0.55
C LEU A 19 -47.09 57.13 -0.10
N ILE A 20 -47.23 57.17 -1.43
CA ILE A 20 -47.74 56.04 -2.22
C ILE A 20 -46.60 55.02 -2.30
N LEU A 21 -46.64 53.96 -1.48
CA LEU A 21 -45.79 52.79 -1.68
C LEU A 21 -46.46 51.87 -2.71
N GLY A 22 -45.83 51.75 -3.88
CA GLY A 22 -46.25 50.83 -4.93
C GLY A 22 -46.18 49.38 -4.47
N VAL A 23 -47.28 48.66 -4.61
CA VAL A 23 -47.34 47.20 -4.46
C VAL A 23 -46.73 46.58 -5.71
N ALA A 24 -45.47 46.17 -5.64
CA ALA A 24 -44.88 45.31 -6.67
C ALA A 24 -45.51 43.90 -6.57
N PRO A 25 -45.88 43.25 -7.69
CA PRO A 25 -46.35 41.87 -7.66
C PRO A 25 -45.23 40.97 -7.14
N ALA A 26 -45.47 40.27 -6.04
CA ALA A 26 -44.59 39.21 -5.57
C ALA A 26 -44.53 38.11 -6.63
N HIS A 27 -43.43 38.06 -7.39
CA HIS A 27 -43.08 36.89 -8.17
C HIS A 27 -42.75 35.77 -7.18
N ILE A 28 -43.69 34.84 -6.98
CA ILE A 28 -43.40 33.55 -6.37
C ILE A 28 -42.48 32.85 -7.38
N PRO A 29 -41.19 32.59 -7.07
CA PRO A 29 -40.38 31.77 -7.95
C PRO A 29 -41.07 30.40 -8.01
N SER A 30 -41.56 30.05 -9.19
CA SER A 30 -42.01 28.69 -9.49
C SER A 30 -40.84 27.77 -9.11
N ALA A 31 -41.05 26.92 -8.12
CA ALA A 31 -40.09 25.88 -7.78
C ALA A 31 -39.96 25.01 -9.01
N ALA A 32 -38.91 25.27 -9.80
CA ALA A 32 -38.49 24.38 -10.85
C ALA A 32 -38.29 23.02 -10.19
N THR A 33 -39.15 22.06 -10.55
CA THR A 33 -38.83 20.65 -10.34
C THR A 33 -37.49 20.44 -11.01
N ALA A 34 -36.43 20.36 -10.19
CA ALA A 34 -35.17 19.85 -10.65
C ALA A 34 -35.47 18.44 -11.12
N ALA A 35 -35.44 18.24 -12.44
CA ALA A 35 -35.57 16.93 -13.03
C ALA A 35 -34.55 16.03 -12.33
N GLU A 36 -35.04 15.06 -11.59
CA GLU A 36 -34.24 14.13 -10.81
C GLU A 36 -33.43 13.31 -11.81
N GLY A 37 -32.16 13.68 -11.97
CA GLY A 37 -31.22 12.94 -12.81
C GLY A 37 -31.13 11.49 -12.34
N PRO A 38 -30.65 10.56 -13.18
CA PRO A 38 -30.55 9.17 -12.81
C PRO A 38 -29.82 9.03 -11.47
N ALA A 39 -30.42 8.30 -10.52
CA ALA A 39 -29.79 8.06 -9.24
C ALA A 39 -28.37 7.49 -9.45
N PRO A 40 -27.37 7.97 -8.70
CA PRO A 40 -26.01 7.48 -8.86
C PRO A 40 -25.95 5.96 -8.62
N ALA A 41 -25.18 5.27 -9.46
CA ALA A 41 -25.01 3.82 -9.33
C ALA A 41 -24.41 3.46 -7.97
N LEU A 42 -24.90 2.38 -7.37
CA LEU A 42 -24.37 1.87 -6.10
C LEU A 42 -22.87 1.55 -6.23
N THR A 43 -22.11 1.89 -5.18
CA THR A 43 -20.71 1.47 -5.03
C THR A 43 -20.62 -0.05 -4.85
N GLU A 44 -19.42 -0.61 -5.04
CA GLU A 44 -19.21 -2.04 -4.80
C GLU A 44 -19.57 -2.45 -3.36
N GLY A 45 -19.15 -1.64 -2.37
CA GLY A 45 -19.49 -1.87 -0.97
C GLY A 45 -21.01 -1.84 -0.70
N GLN A 46 -21.74 -0.92 -1.32
CA GLN A 46 -23.20 -0.86 -1.20
C GLN A 46 -23.88 -2.09 -1.82
N LYS A 47 -23.42 -2.54 -3.00
CA LYS A 47 -23.90 -3.78 -3.62
C LYS A 47 -23.60 -5.01 -2.75
N ALA A 48 -22.42 -5.04 -2.11
CA ALA A 48 -22.04 -6.11 -1.20
C ALA A 48 -22.93 -6.14 0.06
N LEU A 49 -23.22 -4.99 0.67
CA LEU A 49 -24.15 -4.89 1.82
C LEU A 49 -25.56 -5.35 1.46
N GLN A 50 -26.08 -4.91 0.31
CA GLN A 50 -27.39 -5.36 -0.17
C GLN A 50 -27.41 -6.89 -0.32
N LYS A 51 -26.41 -7.46 -0.99
CA LYS A 51 -26.32 -8.90 -1.18
C LYS A 51 -26.12 -9.67 0.12
N ALA A 52 -25.36 -9.12 1.07
CA ALA A 52 -25.16 -9.74 2.39
C ALA A 52 -26.46 -9.79 3.18
N ALA A 53 -27.27 -8.72 3.14
CA ALA A 53 -28.60 -8.69 3.74
C ALA A 53 -29.57 -9.67 3.06
N GLU A 54 -29.57 -9.73 1.72
CA GLU A 54 -30.43 -10.63 0.95
C GLU A 54 -30.10 -12.12 1.19
N THR A 55 -28.81 -12.45 1.33
CA THR A 55 -28.35 -13.84 1.48
C THR A 55 -28.19 -14.29 2.93
N GLY A 56 -28.14 -13.35 3.88
CA GLY A 56 -27.81 -13.63 5.28
C GLY A 56 -26.36 -14.06 5.50
N GLN A 57 -25.47 -13.86 4.51
CA GLN A 57 -24.07 -14.30 4.55
C GLN A 57 -23.10 -13.13 4.32
N PRO A 58 -21.90 -13.15 4.92
CA PRO A 58 -20.89 -12.14 4.63
C PRO A 58 -20.50 -12.15 3.15
N VAL A 59 -20.45 -10.98 2.52
CA VAL A 59 -20.05 -10.81 1.11
C VAL A 59 -18.76 -10.01 1.04
N GLU A 60 -17.75 -10.54 0.37
CA GLU A 60 -16.48 -9.84 0.22
C GLU A 60 -16.59 -8.64 -0.75
N VAL A 61 -15.96 -7.53 -0.36
CA VAL A 61 -15.73 -6.36 -1.21
C VAL A 61 -14.37 -6.52 -1.90
N MET A 62 -14.39 -7.10 -3.10
CA MET A 62 -13.19 -7.50 -3.84
C MET A 62 -12.28 -6.32 -4.20
N GLY A 63 -12.84 -5.14 -4.48
CA GLY A 63 -12.09 -3.91 -4.77
C GLY A 63 -11.25 -3.38 -3.61
N GLU A 64 -11.55 -3.79 -2.38
CA GLU A 64 -10.77 -3.44 -1.18
C GLU A 64 -9.74 -4.50 -0.77
N ARG A 65 -9.67 -5.60 -1.53
CA ARG A 65 -8.71 -6.66 -1.28
C ARG A 65 -7.28 -6.19 -1.51
N SER A 66 -6.42 -6.43 -0.52
CA SER A 66 -4.97 -6.26 -0.63
C SER A 66 -4.21 -7.54 -0.30
N GLU A 67 -2.89 -7.47 -0.32
CA GLU A 67 -1.98 -8.55 0.06
C GLU A 67 -2.10 -8.89 1.56
N PHE A 68 -2.66 -7.99 2.36
CA PHE A 68 -2.79 -8.10 3.81
C PHE A 68 -4.23 -8.00 4.32
N THR A 69 -5.18 -7.53 3.50
CA THR A 69 -6.53 -7.17 3.95
C THR A 69 -7.65 -7.79 3.12
N THR A 70 -8.77 -8.07 3.79
CA THR A 70 -10.01 -8.52 3.17
C THR A 70 -11.18 -7.82 3.86
N THR A 71 -12.01 -7.10 3.10
CA THR A 71 -13.21 -6.43 3.63
C THR A 71 -14.44 -7.26 3.30
N TYR A 72 -15.29 -7.50 4.29
CA TYR A 72 -16.57 -8.17 4.14
C TYR A 72 -17.71 -7.23 4.55
N ALA A 73 -18.76 -7.18 3.74
CA ALA A 73 -20.07 -6.67 4.13
C ALA A 73 -20.76 -7.70 5.03
N ASN A 74 -21.29 -7.27 6.17
CA ASN A 74 -21.95 -8.16 7.13
C ASN A 74 -23.43 -8.38 6.77
N PRO A 75 -24.03 -9.49 7.21
CA PRO A 75 -25.44 -9.81 6.95
C PRO A 75 -26.46 -8.79 7.48
N ASP A 76 -26.05 -7.88 8.37
CA ASP A 76 -26.92 -6.79 8.87
C ASP A 76 -27.22 -5.73 7.79
N GLY A 77 -26.53 -5.77 6.66
CA GLY A 77 -26.70 -4.83 5.54
C GLY A 77 -26.19 -3.42 5.84
N GLN A 78 -25.49 -3.21 6.96
CA GLN A 78 -25.09 -1.88 7.43
C GLN A 78 -23.61 -1.80 7.82
N SER A 79 -23.01 -2.88 8.29
CA SER A 79 -21.64 -2.88 8.80
C SER A 79 -20.66 -3.66 7.92
N PHE A 80 -19.38 -3.33 8.08
CA PHE A 80 -18.27 -4.04 7.45
C PHE A 80 -17.35 -4.65 8.50
N ARG A 81 -16.71 -5.76 8.13
CA ARG A 81 -15.63 -6.39 8.87
C ARG A 81 -14.36 -6.37 8.04
N LEU A 82 -13.26 -5.93 8.64
CA LEU A 82 -11.93 -5.95 8.03
C LEU A 82 -11.09 -7.06 8.67
N ASP A 83 -10.65 -8.01 7.86
CA ASP A 83 -9.61 -8.96 8.25
C ASP A 83 -8.26 -8.42 7.81
N GLN A 84 -7.33 -8.27 8.76
CA GLN A 84 -6.00 -7.76 8.52
C GLN A 84 -4.94 -8.72 9.07
N SER A 85 -3.90 -8.98 8.27
CA SER A 85 -2.76 -9.81 8.62
C SER A 85 -1.46 -9.00 8.69
N VAL A 86 -0.53 -9.43 9.55
CA VAL A 86 0.83 -8.87 9.65
C VAL A 86 1.78 -9.42 8.57
N VAL A 87 1.45 -10.58 8.02
CA VAL A 87 2.16 -11.21 6.90
C VAL A 87 1.27 -11.28 5.66
N PRO A 88 1.83 -11.26 4.44
CA PRO A 88 1.03 -11.39 3.23
C PRO A 88 0.28 -12.72 3.24
N VAL A 89 -1.03 -12.69 3.00
CA VAL A 89 -1.86 -13.90 2.84
C VAL A 89 -2.11 -14.24 1.37
N ARG A 90 -1.76 -13.30 0.48
CA ARG A 90 -1.89 -13.41 -0.97
C ARG A 90 -0.90 -12.47 -1.65
N THR A 91 -0.47 -12.83 -2.85
CA THR A 91 0.30 -11.97 -3.76
C THR A 91 -0.26 -12.10 -5.17
N LYS A 92 0.13 -11.21 -6.06
CA LYS A 92 -0.22 -11.30 -7.49
C LYS A 92 0.86 -12.05 -8.24
N ASP A 93 0.45 -12.99 -9.09
CA ASP A 93 1.33 -13.61 -10.07
C ASP A 93 1.63 -12.65 -11.24
N GLU A 94 2.39 -13.11 -12.23
CA GLU A 94 2.74 -12.32 -13.42
C GLU A 94 1.52 -11.90 -14.26
N ASN A 95 0.39 -12.60 -14.12
CA ASN A 95 -0.87 -12.30 -14.80
C ASN A 95 -1.79 -11.38 -13.97
N GLY A 96 -1.37 -10.99 -12.76
CA GLY A 96 -2.16 -10.18 -11.84
C GLY A 96 -3.19 -10.96 -11.01
N THR A 97 -3.14 -12.30 -11.04
CA THR A 97 -4.04 -13.20 -10.31
C THR A 97 -3.57 -13.37 -8.87
N TRP A 98 -4.53 -13.37 -7.94
CA TRP A 98 -4.24 -13.63 -6.53
C TRP A 98 -3.86 -15.09 -6.32
N VAL A 99 -2.67 -15.32 -5.77
CA VAL A 99 -2.14 -16.64 -5.41
C VAL A 99 -1.64 -16.64 -3.97
N THR A 100 -1.56 -17.84 -3.38
CA THR A 100 -0.94 -18.03 -2.07
C THR A 100 0.57 -17.71 -2.16
N PRO A 101 1.14 -16.95 -1.22
CA PRO A 101 2.57 -16.69 -1.20
C PRO A 101 3.38 -18.00 -1.04
N ASP A 102 4.40 -18.18 -1.86
CA ASP A 102 5.30 -19.33 -1.89
C ASP A 102 6.74 -18.87 -2.17
N ALA A 103 7.59 -18.96 -1.15
CA ALA A 103 8.98 -18.54 -1.23
C ALA A 103 9.90 -19.55 -1.93
N THR A 104 9.40 -20.73 -2.29
CA THR A 104 10.19 -21.79 -2.93
C THR A 104 10.80 -21.28 -4.23
N LEU A 105 12.09 -21.50 -4.42
CA LEU A 105 12.83 -21.01 -5.56
C LEU A 105 12.66 -21.89 -6.79
N SER A 106 12.70 -21.25 -7.95
CA SER A 106 12.71 -21.89 -9.26
C SER A 106 13.60 -21.10 -10.22
N VAL A 107 14.17 -21.79 -11.21
CA VAL A 107 14.97 -21.17 -12.27
C VAL A 107 14.04 -20.67 -13.38
N ARG A 108 14.18 -19.41 -13.78
CA ARG A 108 13.48 -18.79 -14.91
C ARG A 108 14.15 -19.18 -16.24
N GLY A 109 13.43 -18.96 -17.35
CA GLY A 109 13.96 -19.18 -18.70
C GLY A 109 15.17 -18.31 -19.07
N ASP A 110 15.38 -17.18 -18.38
CA ASP A 110 16.55 -16.30 -18.54
C ASP A 110 17.75 -16.73 -17.67
N GLY A 111 17.63 -17.83 -16.93
CA GLY A 111 18.67 -18.36 -16.05
C GLY A 111 18.73 -17.73 -14.65
N THR A 112 17.90 -16.71 -14.37
CA THR A 112 17.78 -16.16 -13.01
C THR A 112 16.98 -17.09 -12.10
N VAL A 113 17.10 -16.91 -10.80
CA VAL A 113 16.39 -17.71 -9.79
C VAL A 113 15.39 -16.82 -9.07
N GLN A 114 14.17 -17.28 -8.84
CA GLN A 114 13.14 -16.48 -8.16
C GLN A 114 12.23 -17.33 -7.27
N PRO A 115 11.55 -16.71 -6.28
CA PRO A 115 10.42 -17.33 -5.59
C PRO A 115 9.27 -17.61 -6.56
N LYS A 116 8.51 -18.69 -6.33
CA LYS A 116 7.30 -18.99 -7.10
C LYS A 116 6.22 -17.92 -6.94
N ALA A 117 6.05 -17.37 -5.73
CA ALA A 117 5.10 -16.32 -5.44
C ALA A 117 5.54 -15.48 -4.21
N ALA A 118 6.03 -14.27 -4.44
CA ALA A 118 6.37 -13.32 -3.38
C ALA A 118 5.71 -11.96 -3.63
N LEU A 119 5.54 -11.17 -2.57
CA LEU A 119 5.06 -9.79 -2.63
C LEU A 119 6.12 -8.85 -3.25
N ALA A 120 7.38 -9.09 -2.92
CA ALA A 120 8.50 -8.40 -3.53
C ALA A 120 8.95 -9.15 -4.79
N ASP A 121 9.17 -8.44 -5.89
CA ASP A 121 9.79 -9.02 -7.09
C ASP A 121 11.27 -9.24 -6.76
N ILE A 122 11.64 -10.48 -6.45
CA ILE A 122 12.99 -10.87 -6.04
C ILE A 122 13.57 -11.80 -7.09
N ARG A 123 14.76 -11.48 -7.56
CA ARG A 123 15.51 -12.30 -8.52
C ARG A 123 16.93 -12.45 -8.04
N PHE A 124 17.36 -13.69 -7.82
CA PHE A 124 18.73 -14.06 -7.53
C PHE A 124 19.48 -14.39 -8.81
N SER A 125 20.80 -14.23 -8.76
CA SER A 125 21.71 -14.56 -9.86
C SER A 125 21.62 -16.03 -10.28
N GLY A 126 21.78 -16.30 -11.58
CA GLY A 126 22.09 -17.65 -12.08
C GLY A 126 23.57 -18.04 -11.93
N GLY A 127 24.40 -17.14 -11.40
CA GLY A 127 25.85 -17.23 -11.43
C GLY A 127 26.47 -16.45 -12.61
N GLY A 128 27.78 -16.53 -12.74
CA GLY A 128 28.57 -15.88 -13.78
C GLY A 128 29.37 -14.67 -13.32
N ALA A 129 30.25 -14.19 -14.20
CA ALA A 129 31.00 -12.98 -13.97
C ALA A 129 30.08 -11.76 -14.12
N HIS A 130 30.23 -10.77 -13.23
CA HIS A 130 29.54 -9.49 -13.35
C HIS A 130 27.99 -9.56 -13.27
N ALA A 131 27.44 -10.64 -12.74
CA ALA A 131 26.00 -10.74 -12.46
C ALA A 131 25.63 -9.95 -11.20
N ASP A 132 24.44 -9.35 -11.20
CA ASP A 132 23.84 -8.88 -9.95
C ASP A 132 23.50 -10.12 -9.10
N LEU A 133 23.87 -10.10 -7.81
CA LEU A 133 23.61 -11.18 -6.85
C LEU A 133 22.11 -11.31 -6.58
N VAL A 134 21.47 -10.18 -6.35
CA VAL A 134 20.03 -10.07 -6.14
C VAL A 134 19.52 -8.76 -6.70
N THR A 135 18.35 -8.80 -7.33
CA THR A 135 17.55 -7.64 -7.71
C THR A 135 16.22 -7.72 -7.00
N ILE A 136 15.82 -6.62 -6.35
CA ILE A 136 14.48 -6.43 -5.78
C ILE A 136 13.76 -5.32 -6.56
N GLY A 137 12.52 -5.57 -6.93
CA GLY A 137 11.66 -4.64 -7.67
C GLY A 137 10.36 -4.30 -6.95
N ARG A 138 9.87 -3.09 -7.21
CA ARG A 138 8.47 -2.71 -6.97
C ARG A 138 8.00 -1.76 -8.05
N GLY A 139 7.14 -2.24 -8.96
CA GLY A 139 6.76 -1.50 -10.16
C GLY A 139 7.98 -1.18 -11.02
N THR A 140 8.20 0.09 -11.36
CA THR A 140 9.33 0.52 -12.21
C THR A 140 10.63 0.82 -11.44
N ARG A 141 10.67 0.57 -10.14
CA ARG A 141 11.80 0.87 -9.25
C ARG A 141 12.52 -0.42 -8.91
N THR A 142 13.85 -0.42 -9.01
CA THR A 142 14.67 -1.61 -8.71
C THR A 142 15.91 -1.26 -7.90
N LEU A 143 16.32 -2.20 -7.06
CA LEU A 143 17.55 -2.19 -6.29
C LEU A 143 18.29 -3.50 -6.55
N SER A 144 19.52 -3.43 -7.05
CA SER A 144 20.38 -4.58 -7.26
C SER A 144 21.60 -4.50 -6.34
N LEU A 145 21.96 -5.64 -5.75
CA LEU A 145 23.22 -5.85 -5.09
C LEU A 145 24.11 -6.72 -5.95
N ARG A 146 25.41 -6.43 -5.96
CA ARG A 146 26.41 -7.12 -6.77
C ARG A 146 27.43 -7.78 -5.86
N TRP A 147 27.73 -9.04 -6.16
CA TRP A 147 28.87 -9.72 -5.55
C TRP A 147 30.18 -9.18 -6.16
N PRO A 148 31.23 -8.90 -5.37
CA PRO A 148 32.48 -8.34 -5.90
C PRO A 148 33.29 -9.31 -6.76
N GLY A 149 33.04 -10.62 -6.65
CA GLY A 149 33.73 -11.66 -7.43
C GLY A 149 32.86 -12.27 -8.52
N VAL A 150 33.32 -13.41 -9.04
CA VAL A 150 32.51 -14.27 -9.91
C VAL A 150 31.58 -15.10 -9.04
N LEU A 151 30.29 -15.16 -9.40
CA LEU A 151 29.36 -16.04 -8.71
C LEU A 151 29.35 -17.43 -9.37
N PRO A 152 29.45 -18.52 -8.59
CA PRO A 152 29.21 -19.86 -9.09
C PRO A 152 27.72 -20.01 -9.46
N LYS A 153 27.37 -21.09 -10.17
CA LYS A 153 25.97 -21.44 -10.37
C LYS A 153 25.36 -21.89 -9.03
N PRO A 154 24.18 -21.38 -8.62
CA PRO A 154 23.58 -21.77 -7.36
C PRO A 154 22.98 -23.18 -7.42
N VAL A 155 23.00 -23.85 -6.27
CA VAL A 155 22.18 -25.05 -6.00
C VAL A 155 20.95 -24.59 -5.22
N LEU A 156 19.76 -25.03 -5.63
CA LEU A 156 18.51 -24.66 -4.97
C LEU A 156 18.13 -25.68 -3.89
N ASP A 157 17.73 -25.17 -2.74
CA ASP A 157 17.24 -25.93 -1.59
C ASP A 157 16.01 -25.20 -1.03
N GLY A 158 14.81 -25.61 -1.47
CA GLY A 158 13.56 -24.95 -1.08
C GLY A 158 13.53 -23.46 -1.45
N ASP A 159 13.53 -22.60 -0.44
CA ASP A 159 13.55 -21.13 -0.57
C ASP A 159 14.97 -20.54 -0.69
N SER A 160 16.00 -21.39 -0.72
CA SER A 160 17.39 -20.98 -0.60
C SER A 160 18.20 -21.31 -1.85
N ALA A 161 19.00 -20.34 -2.31
CA ALA A 161 20.00 -20.50 -3.36
C ALA A 161 21.40 -20.49 -2.72
N VAL A 162 22.13 -21.58 -2.88
CA VAL A 162 23.46 -21.76 -2.30
C VAL A 162 24.52 -21.63 -3.38
N TYR A 163 25.35 -20.60 -3.24
CA TYR A 163 26.51 -20.35 -4.09
C TYR A 163 27.75 -20.90 -3.38
N ALA A 164 28.25 -22.02 -3.88
CA ALA A 164 29.35 -22.74 -3.22
C ALA A 164 30.72 -22.11 -3.48
N GLU A 165 31.58 -22.04 -2.47
CA GLU A 165 32.97 -21.58 -2.61
C GLU A 165 33.07 -20.18 -3.25
N VAL A 166 32.17 -19.25 -2.89
CA VAL A 166 32.26 -17.84 -3.32
C VAL A 166 33.54 -17.16 -2.83
N LEU A 167 34.08 -17.68 -1.73
CA LEU A 167 35.46 -17.52 -1.29
C LEU A 167 35.95 -18.93 -0.87
N PRO A 168 37.26 -19.19 -0.85
CA PRO A 168 37.79 -20.48 -0.39
C PRO A 168 37.27 -20.84 1.01
N GLY A 169 36.53 -21.95 1.10
CA GLY A 169 35.92 -22.46 2.33
C GLY A 169 34.68 -21.69 2.81
N VAL A 170 34.06 -20.86 1.96
CA VAL A 170 32.89 -20.03 2.30
C VAL A 170 31.83 -20.12 1.22
N ASP A 171 30.60 -20.46 1.62
CA ASP A 171 29.42 -20.39 0.75
C ASP A 171 28.64 -19.11 1.00
N LEU A 172 27.92 -18.64 -0.02
CA LEU A 172 26.90 -17.61 0.12
C LEU A 172 25.53 -18.26 -0.02
N ARG A 173 24.72 -18.16 1.03
CA ARG A 173 23.32 -18.61 1.03
C ARG A 173 22.40 -17.40 0.92
N MET A 174 21.59 -17.40 -0.14
CA MET A 174 20.54 -16.42 -0.36
C MET A 174 19.20 -17.09 -0.10
N THR A 175 18.49 -16.68 0.95
CA THR A 175 17.18 -17.23 1.32
C THR A 175 16.09 -16.24 0.98
N ALA A 176 15.15 -16.63 0.13
CA ALA A 176 13.99 -15.81 -0.18
C ALA A 176 12.96 -15.85 0.94
N THR A 177 12.21 -14.76 1.07
CA THR A 177 10.98 -14.71 1.84
C THR A 177 9.86 -14.17 0.97
N THR A 178 8.63 -14.24 1.44
CA THR A 178 7.48 -13.67 0.73
C THR A 178 7.56 -12.14 0.62
N GLN A 179 8.45 -11.46 1.35
CA GLN A 179 8.54 -10.01 1.40
C GLN A 179 9.94 -9.46 1.09
N GLY A 180 10.94 -10.30 0.91
CA GLY A 180 12.33 -9.90 0.73
C GLY A 180 13.27 -11.09 0.69
N TYR A 181 14.47 -10.92 1.20
CA TYR A 181 15.46 -12.00 1.25
C TYR A 181 16.40 -11.81 2.45
N ARG A 182 17.18 -12.86 2.72
CA ARG A 182 18.29 -12.86 3.68
C ARG A 182 19.55 -13.37 2.98
N GLU A 183 20.68 -12.77 3.31
CA GLU A 183 22.00 -13.21 2.85
C GLU A 183 22.82 -13.70 4.06
N VAL A 184 23.49 -14.84 3.90
CA VAL A 184 24.36 -15.42 4.93
C VAL A 184 25.61 -15.98 4.27
N LEU A 185 26.79 -15.59 4.76
CA LEU A 185 28.05 -16.26 4.43
C LEU A 185 28.26 -17.43 5.40
N VAL A 186 28.30 -18.64 4.87
CA VAL A 186 28.48 -19.87 5.64
C VAL A 186 29.95 -20.28 5.54
N VAL A 187 30.68 -20.12 6.65
CA VAL A 187 32.09 -20.48 6.74
C VAL A 187 32.22 -21.95 7.11
N LYS A 188 32.85 -22.76 6.25
CA LYS A 188 32.95 -24.21 6.41
C LYS A 188 34.11 -24.62 7.31
N THR A 189 35.18 -23.83 7.36
CA THR A 189 36.42 -24.20 8.06
C THR A 189 36.92 -23.09 9.00
N PRO A 190 37.60 -23.44 10.11
CA PRO A 190 38.24 -22.46 10.99
C PRO A 190 39.27 -21.58 10.28
N GLU A 191 39.95 -22.11 9.25
CA GLU A 191 40.93 -21.36 8.45
C GLU A 191 40.24 -20.28 7.62
N ALA A 192 39.11 -20.61 6.98
CA ALA A 192 38.32 -19.66 6.22
C ALA A 192 37.75 -18.56 7.13
N ALA A 193 37.41 -18.87 8.38
CA ALA A 193 36.93 -17.87 9.36
C ALA A 193 37.98 -16.79 9.68
N LYS A 194 39.27 -17.12 9.55
CA LYS A 194 40.39 -16.18 9.75
C LYS A 194 40.71 -15.36 8.50
N SER A 195 40.05 -15.63 7.37
CA SER A 195 40.32 -14.95 6.10
C SER A 195 40.03 -13.45 6.20
N PRO A 196 41.00 -12.58 5.88
CA PRO A 196 40.78 -11.13 5.79
C PRO A 196 39.71 -10.76 4.75
N ALA A 197 39.48 -11.62 3.75
CA ALA A 197 38.47 -11.40 2.71
C ALA A 197 37.05 -11.31 3.27
N LEU A 198 36.74 -12.00 4.37
CA LEU A 198 35.44 -11.91 5.05
C LEU A 198 35.17 -10.53 5.64
N LYS A 199 36.23 -9.80 6.05
CA LYS A 199 36.12 -8.44 6.60
C LYS A 199 36.02 -7.37 5.53
N SER A 200 36.35 -7.69 4.29
CA SER A 200 36.41 -6.75 3.16
C SER A 200 35.35 -7.00 2.09
N VAL A 201 34.40 -7.91 2.32
CA VAL A 201 33.26 -8.12 1.42
C VAL A 201 32.47 -6.83 1.29
N LYS A 202 32.55 -6.22 0.11
CA LYS A 202 31.78 -5.01 -0.24
C LYS A 202 30.86 -5.34 -1.40
N PHE A 203 29.57 -5.28 -1.13
CA PHE A 203 28.56 -5.42 -2.16
C PHE A 203 28.49 -4.14 -3.00
N GLY A 204 28.48 -4.30 -4.32
CA GLY A 204 28.12 -3.20 -5.21
C GLY A 204 26.62 -2.93 -5.10
N LEU A 205 26.21 -1.66 -5.12
CA LEU A 205 24.81 -1.28 -5.07
C LEU A 205 24.43 -0.50 -6.33
N LYS A 206 23.37 -0.94 -7.00
CA LYS A 206 22.79 -0.25 -8.15
C LYS A 206 21.32 0.02 -7.86
N ALA A 207 20.90 1.26 -7.99
CA ALA A 207 19.53 1.66 -7.72
C ALA A 207 18.95 2.38 -8.95
N ASN A 208 17.75 2.00 -9.37
CA ASN A 208 17.04 2.63 -10.47
C ASN A 208 15.78 3.33 -9.94
N ARG A 209 15.65 4.63 -10.25
CA ARG A 209 14.54 5.48 -9.77
C ARG A 209 14.35 5.44 -8.25
N LEU A 210 15.45 5.28 -7.53
CA LEU A 210 15.52 5.26 -6.07
C LEU A 210 16.67 6.16 -5.62
N ARG A 211 16.51 6.82 -4.47
CA ARG A 211 17.62 7.41 -3.74
C ARG A 211 17.96 6.50 -2.58
N VAL A 212 19.23 6.14 -2.47
CA VAL A 212 19.74 5.36 -1.35
C VAL A 212 20.37 6.34 -0.36
N SER A 213 19.83 6.40 0.86
CA SER A 213 20.51 7.00 1.99
C SER A 213 21.10 5.88 2.86
N GLY A 214 22.40 5.96 3.12
CA GLY A 214 23.08 5.03 4.02
C GLY A 214 22.89 5.44 5.49
N SER A 215 22.77 4.46 6.37
CA SER A 215 23.07 4.62 7.80
C SER A 215 24.47 4.07 8.06
N LYS A 216 25.19 4.61 9.05
CA LYS A 216 26.57 4.21 9.37
C LYS A 216 26.69 2.82 10.04
N GLU A 217 25.58 2.16 10.34
CA GLU A 217 25.58 0.77 10.79
C GLU A 217 25.32 -0.17 9.62
N GLY A 218 26.29 -1.04 9.35
CA GLY A 218 26.14 -2.14 8.40
C GLY A 218 24.95 -3.00 8.79
N GLY A 219 23.94 -3.03 7.93
CA GLY A 219 22.74 -3.84 8.09
C GLY A 219 21.47 -3.01 8.12
N SER A 220 20.68 -3.14 7.05
CA SER A 220 19.30 -2.63 6.91
C SER A 220 19.16 -1.17 6.47
N SER A 221 19.03 -0.98 5.16
CA SER A 221 18.42 0.22 4.60
C SER A 221 16.90 0.17 4.88
N ARG A 222 16.46 0.89 5.91
CA ARG A 222 15.04 1.14 6.15
C ARG A 222 14.61 2.27 5.21
N SER A 223 13.88 1.93 4.14
CA SER A 223 13.21 2.94 3.32
C SER A 223 12.06 3.54 4.12
N THR A 224 12.28 4.69 4.76
CA THR A 224 11.22 5.42 5.46
C THR A 224 10.23 5.95 4.43
N ARG A 225 8.98 5.51 4.53
CA ARG A 225 7.85 6.03 3.77
C ARG A 225 7.46 7.38 4.39
N THR A 226 8.05 8.48 3.95
CA THR A 226 7.47 9.80 4.24
C THR A 226 6.28 10.00 3.31
N ALA A 227 5.11 9.54 3.73
CA ALA A 227 3.85 10.01 3.19
C ALA A 227 3.42 11.21 4.04
N THR A 228 3.79 12.42 3.62
CA THR A 228 3.15 13.63 4.15
C THR A 228 1.75 13.68 3.55
N ALA A 229 0.75 13.25 4.32
CA ALA A 229 -0.64 13.52 3.99
C ALA A 229 -0.90 15.01 4.25
N SER A 230 -0.85 15.83 3.19
CA SER A 230 -1.39 17.18 3.24
C SER A 230 -2.91 17.08 3.03
N SER A 231 -3.67 17.24 4.11
CA SER A 231 -5.13 17.32 4.07
C SER A 231 -5.54 18.59 3.30
N PRO A 232 -6.46 18.54 2.33
CA PRO A 232 -7.02 19.75 1.73
C PRO A 232 -7.92 20.48 2.75
N PRO A 233 -7.97 21.82 2.73
CA PRO A 233 -8.86 22.59 3.59
C PRO A 233 -10.33 22.43 3.17
N ARG A 234 -11.23 22.29 4.16
CA ARG A 234 -12.68 22.31 3.92
C ARG A 234 -13.13 23.74 3.57
N PRO A 235 -14.00 23.94 2.56
CA PRO A 235 -14.63 25.24 2.33
C PRO A 235 -15.62 25.57 3.45
N ARG A 236 -15.71 26.88 3.76
CA ARG A 236 -16.67 27.47 4.71
C ARG A 236 -18.06 27.55 4.11
#